data_AF-A0AAJ1BSP0-F1
#
_entry.id   AF-A0AAJ1BSP0-F1
#
_cell.length_a   1.000
_cell.length_b   1.000
_cell.length_c   1.000
_cell.angle_alpha   90.00
_cell.angle_beta   90.00
_cell.angle_gamma   90.00
#
_symmetry.space_group_name_H-M   'P 1'
#
loop_
_entity.id
_entity.type
_entity.pdbx_description
1 polymer ?
#
loop_
_entity_poly.entity_id
_entity_poly.type
_entity_poly.pdbx_seq_one_letter_code
_entity_poly.pdbx_strand_id
1 'polypeptide(L)'
;GAKEAGEGPLLPILPAVCNAVHDAIGVRTSELPITPDRMHKMIEGRCKEEGVSSPLELTSPKLEHSDLQGVLEARAAEHDERDNARNTDPDPPDYNNGALFGFDPEIPADEQDERWIVSVTPSGEYVDNPRLAGSAWKHIERRHRGDMQ
;
A
#
# COMPACT_ATOMS: atom_id res chain seq x y z
N GLY A 1 -14.71 1.40 15.77
CA GLY A 1 -14.50 0.42 14.69
C GLY A 1 -15.38 0.63 13.46
N ALA A 2 -16.37 1.54 13.47
CA ALA A 2 -17.12 1.86 12.24
C ALA A 2 -16.22 2.65 11.27
N LYS A 3 -16.19 2.22 10.01
CA LYS A 3 -15.57 2.92 8.88
C LYS A 3 -16.64 3.25 7.85
N GLU A 4 -16.38 4.25 7.02
CA GLU A 4 -17.25 4.58 5.89
C GLU A 4 -17.40 3.40 4.93
N ALA A 5 -18.59 3.21 4.37
CA ALA A 5 -18.93 2.11 3.45
C ALA A 5 -19.59 2.58 2.14
N GLY A 6 -19.72 3.90 1.91
CA GLY A 6 -20.42 4.46 0.76
C GLY A 6 -19.62 4.39 -0.52
N GLU A 7 -18.44 5.02 -0.53
CA GLU A 7 -17.59 5.11 -1.74
C GLU A 7 -16.55 4.00 -1.85
N GLY A 8 -16.28 3.29 -0.75
CA GLY A 8 -15.29 2.22 -0.66
C GLY A 8 -15.37 1.16 -1.77
N PRO A 9 -16.57 0.68 -2.18
CA PRO A 9 -16.70 -0.31 -3.25
C PRO A 9 -16.44 0.23 -4.67
N LEU A 10 -16.55 1.53 -4.91
CA LEU A 10 -16.42 2.12 -6.25
C LEU A 10 -14.94 2.31 -6.65
N LEU A 11 -14.12 2.74 -5.69
CA LEU A 11 -12.69 3.00 -5.88
C LEU A 11 -11.89 1.81 -6.45
N PRO A 12 -12.09 0.54 -6.02
CA PRO A 12 -11.28 -0.57 -6.52
C PRO A 12 -11.67 -1.06 -7.92
N ILE A 13 -12.87 -0.75 -8.43
CA ILE A 13 -13.34 -1.33 -9.70
C ILE A 13 -12.53 -0.84 -10.90
N LEU A 14 -12.28 0.47 -10.99
CA LEU A 14 -11.55 1.05 -12.12
C LEU A 14 -10.14 0.47 -12.29
N PRO A 15 -9.27 0.45 -11.26
CA PRO A 15 -7.94 -0.15 -11.40
C PRO A 15 -8.01 -1.66 -11.63
N ALA A 16 -9.00 -2.37 -11.06
CA ALA A 16 -9.15 -3.81 -11.29
C ALA A 16 -9.43 -4.13 -12.76
N VAL A 17 -10.33 -3.40 -13.42
CA VAL A 17 -10.62 -3.59 -14.84
C VAL A 17 -9.40 -3.24 -15.71
N CYS A 18 -8.71 -2.13 -15.42
CA CYS A 18 -7.47 -1.79 -16.14
C CYS A 18 -6.38 -2.85 -15.99
N ASN A 19 -6.21 -3.42 -14.79
CA ASN A 19 -5.27 -4.50 -14.53
C ASN A 19 -5.67 -5.78 -15.27
N ALA A 20 -6.96 -6.13 -15.31
CA ALA A 20 -7.46 -7.31 -16.03
C ALA A 20 -7.24 -7.22 -17.54
N VAL A 21 -7.44 -6.03 -18.13
CA VAL A 21 -7.13 -5.80 -19.55
C VAL A 21 -5.63 -5.97 -19.81
N HIS A 22 -4.78 -5.38 -18.96
CA HIS A 22 -3.34 -5.53 -19.07
C HIS A 22 -2.90 -7.00 -18.93
N ASP A 23 -3.46 -7.73 -17.97
CA ASP A 23 -3.18 -9.15 -17.77
C ASP A 23 -3.60 -10.00 -18.99
N ALA A 24 -4.76 -9.72 -19.58
CA ALA A 24 -5.27 -10.45 -20.73
C ALA A 24 -4.42 -10.23 -22.00
N ILE A 25 -4.08 -8.99 -22.32
CA ILE A 25 -3.54 -8.61 -23.63
C ILE A 25 -2.27 -7.74 -23.59
N GLY A 26 -1.65 -7.54 -22.42
CA GLY A 26 -0.41 -6.78 -22.25
C GLY A 26 -0.48 -5.30 -22.58
N VAL A 27 -1.68 -4.75 -22.77
CA VAL A 27 -1.88 -3.33 -23.08
C VAL A 27 -2.27 -2.59 -21.80
N ARG A 28 -1.47 -1.59 -21.41
CA ARG A 28 -1.73 -0.75 -20.24
C ARG A 28 -2.36 0.57 -20.67
N THR A 29 -3.60 0.83 -20.29
CA THR A 29 -4.21 2.15 -20.47
C THR A 29 -3.78 3.13 -19.38
N SER A 30 -3.49 4.37 -19.76
CA SER A 30 -3.26 5.51 -18.86
C SER A 30 -4.47 6.45 -18.75
N GLU A 31 -5.51 6.21 -19.56
CA GLU A 31 -6.67 7.09 -19.66
C GLU A 31 -7.99 6.31 -19.66
N LEU A 32 -9.03 6.95 -19.14
CA LEU A 32 -10.40 6.45 -19.16
C LEU A 32 -11.28 7.41 -20.00
N PRO A 33 -12.39 6.91 -20.58
CA PRO A 33 -12.84 5.51 -20.60
C PRO A 33 -12.03 4.64 -21.59
N ILE A 34 -12.01 3.31 -21.35
CA ILE A 34 -11.46 2.32 -22.28
C ILE A 34 -12.48 2.08 -23.39
N THR A 35 -12.46 2.90 -24.44
CA THR A 35 -13.33 2.72 -25.60
C THR A 35 -12.72 1.76 -26.62
N PRO A 36 -13.54 1.04 -27.42
CA PRO A 36 -13.03 0.10 -28.42
C PRO A 36 -12.04 0.71 -29.43
N ASP A 37 -12.26 1.96 -29.86
CA ASP A 37 -11.39 2.65 -30.81
C ASP A 37 -10.01 3.01 -30.23
N ARG A 38 -9.96 3.41 -28.95
CA ARG A 38 -8.69 3.66 -28.24
C ARG A 38 -7.95 2.36 -28.03
N MET A 39 -8.66 1.31 -27.58
CA MET A 39 -8.08 0.00 -27.36
C MET A 39 -7.51 -0.59 -28.66
N HIS A 40 -8.24 -0.49 -29.77
CA HIS A 40 -7.77 -0.93 -31.08
C HIS A 40 -6.44 -0.24 -31.47
N LYS A 41 -6.36 1.09 -31.33
CA LYS A 41 -5.13 1.83 -31.62
C LYS A 41 -3.95 1.41 -30.75
N MET A 42 -4.20 1.14 -29.47
CA MET A 42 -3.15 0.67 -28.54
C MET A 42 -2.66 -0.73 -28.90
N ILE A 43 -3.58 -1.64 -29.25
CA ILE A 43 -3.23 -2.98 -29.73
C ILE A 43 -2.41 -2.89 -31.03
N GLU A 44 -2.83 -2.08 -31.99
CA GLU A 44 -2.05 -1.86 -33.23
C GLU A 44 -0.67 -1.26 -32.96
N GLY A 45 -0.56 -0.34 -32.00
CA GLY A 45 0.71 0.22 -31.56
C GLY A 45 1.65 -0.88 -31.06
N ARG A 46 1.16 -1.71 -30.14
CA ARG A 46 1.91 -2.85 -29.60
C ARG A 46 2.32 -3.85 -30.68
N CYS A 47 1.42 -4.19 -31.60
CA CYS A 47 1.76 -5.10 -32.70
C CYS A 47 2.95 -4.60 -33.53
N LYS A 48 3.01 -3.28 -33.78
CA LYS A 48 4.13 -2.66 -34.51
C LYS A 48 5.42 -2.70 -33.71
N GLU A 49 5.35 -2.46 -32.40
CA GLU A 49 6.51 -2.51 -31.50
C GLU A 49 7.11 -3.93 -31.42
N GLU A 50 6.26 -4.95 -31.35
CA GLU A 50 6.68 -6.37 -31.28
C GLU A 50 6.90 -7.01 -32.67
N GLY A 51 6.60 -6.29 -33.75
CA GLY A 51 6.78 -6.77 -35.13
C GLY A 51 5.85 -7.92 -35.53
N VAL A 52 4.70 -8.07 -34.87
CA VAL A 52 3.70 -9.09 -35.16
C VAL A 52 2.64 -8.58 -36.13
N SER A 53 2.16 -9.47 -36.99
CA SER A 53 1.21 -9.15 -38.05
C SER A 53 -0.25 -9.22 -37.59
N SER A 54 -0.52 -10.02 -36.56
CA SER A 54 -1.85 -10.25 -36.02
C SER A 54 -1.87 -9.98 -34.51
N PRO A 55 -2.89 -9.27 -33.99
CA PRO A 55 -3.09 -9.11 -32.55
C PRO A 55 -3.19 -10.43 -31.77
N LEU A 56 -3.58 -11.53 -32.43
CA LEU A 56 -3.68 -12.84 -31.80
C LEU A 56 -2.32 -13.48 -31.51
N GLU A 57 -1.24 -12.92 -32.06
CA GLU A 57 0.15 -13.36 -31.84
C GLU A 57 0.80 -12.64 -30.65
N LEU A 58 0.15 -11.62 -30.09
CA LEU A 58 0.64 -10.88 -28.92
C LEU A 58 0.67 -11.79 -27.69
N THR A 59 1.79 -11.81 -26.97
CA THR A 59 1.89 -12.57 -25.72
C THR A 59 1.29 -11.79 -24.57
N SER A 60 0.49 -12.45 -23.74
CA SER A 60 0.05 -11.88 -22.47
C SER A 60 1.24 -11.74 -21.50
N PRO A 61 1.24 -10.74 -20.61
CA PRO A 61 2.22 -10.64 -19.54
C PRO A 61 2.24 -11.93 -18.72
N LYS A 62 3.44 -12.30 -18.28
CA LYS A 62 3.64 -13.41 -17.34
C LYS A 62 4.26 -12.86 -16.09
N LEU A 63 3.86 -13.42 -14.95
CA LEU A 63 4.50 -13.11 -13.69
C LEU A 63 5.89 -13.77 -13.67
N GLU A 64 6.92 -12.94 -13.68
CA GLU A 64 8.29 -13.37 -13.42
C GLU A 64 8.67 -12.97 -12.00
N HIS A 65 9.09 -13.96 -11.24
CA HIS A 65 9.51 -13.78 -9.87
C HIS A 65 10.96 -13.31 -9.82
N SER A 66 11.25 -12.37 -8.92
CA SER A 66 12.63 -12.00 -8.61
C SER A 66 13.29 -13.05 -7.70
N ASP A 67 14.61 -12.95 -7.56
CA ASP A 67 15.40 -13.79 -6.63
C ASP A 67 14.89 -13.72 -5.17
N LEU A 68 14.17 -12.66 -4.80
CA LEU A 68 13.60 -12.49 -3.47
C LEU A 68 12.33 -13.31 -3.22
N GLN A 69 11.70 -13.87 -4.26
CA GLN A 69 10.41 -14.55 -4.11
C GLN A 69 10.45 -15.67 -3.06
N GLY A 70 11.45 -16.56 -3.14
CA GLY A 70 11.56 -17.66 -2.17
C GLY A 70 11.80 -17.18 -0.74
N VAL A 71 12.53 -16.08 -0.56
CA VAL A 71 12.76 -15.45 0.76
C VAL A 71 11.45 -14.90 1.32
N LEU A 72 10.65 -14.24 0.48
CA LEU A 72 9.36 -13.69 0.89
C LEU A 72 8.34 -14.78 1.20
N GLU A 73 8.30 -15.86 0.42
CA GLU A 73 7.42 -17.01 0.66
C GLU A 73 7.74 -17.71 1.98
N ALA A 74 9.02 -18.00 2.25
CA ALA A 74 9.43 -18.61 3.51
C ALA A 74 9.03 -17.74 4.71
N ARG A 75 9.29 -16.43 4.64
CA ARG A 75 8.92 -15.49 5.69
C ARG A 75 7.40 -15.37 5.87
N ALA A 76 6.64 -15.42 4.79
CA ALA A 76 5.17 -15.39 4.86
C ALA A 76 4.63 -16.63 5.58
N ALA A 77 5.22 -17.81 5.34
CA ALA A 77 4.88 -19.04 6.06
C ALA A 77 5.24 -18.95 7.55
N GLU A 78 6.45 -18.48 7.89
CA GLU A 78 6.86 -18.25 9.29
C GLU A 78 5.92 -17.26 10.02
N HIS A 79 5.44 -16.23 9.31
CA HIS A 79 4.48 -15.27 9.85
C HIS A 79 3.11 -15.91 10.10
N ASP A 80 2.60 -16.70 9.16
CA ASP A 80 1.32 -17.40 9.31
C ASP A 80 1.36 -18.39 10.49
N GLU A 81 2.43 -19.17 10.63
CA GLU A 81 2.62 -20.07 11.78
C GLU A 81 2.60 -19.31 13.11
N ARG A 82 3.34 -18.20 13.19
CA ARG A 82 3.38 -17.34 14.38
C ARG A 82 2.02 -16.74 14.70
N ASP A 83 1.35 -16.14 13.72
CA ASP A 83 0.05 -15.49 13.91
C ASP A 83 -1.01 -16.49 14.36
N ASN A 84 -0.99 -17.71 13.80
CA ASN A 84 -1.85 -18.80 14.24
C ASN A 84 -1.57 -19.24 15.68
N ALA A 85 -0.29 -19.40 16.06
CA ALA A 85 0.07 -19.76 17.43
C ALA A 85 -0.38 -18.69 18.44
N ARG A 86 -0.10 -17.42 18.14
CA ARG A 86 -0.49 -16.26 18.97
C ARG A 86 -1.99 -16.14 19.15
N ASN A 87 -2.79 -16.40 18.10
CA ASN A 87 -4.25 -16.37 18.19
C ASN A 87 -4.81 -17.38 19.21
N THR A 88 -4.07 -18.46 19.49
CA THR A 88 -4.47 -19.51 20.45
C THR A 88 -3.83 -19.36 21.83
N ASP A 89 -2.89 -18.44 21.98
CA ASP A 89 -2.17 -18.20 23.24
C ASP A 89 -3.02 -17.32 24.17
N PRO A 90 -3.27 -17.72 25.44
CA PRO A 90 -3.96 -16.87 26.41
C PRO A 90 -3.15 -15.65 26.86
N ASP A 91 -1.83 -15.64 26.68
CA ASP A 91 -0.92 -14.55 27.09
C ASP A 91 0.23 -14.38 26.06
N PRO A 92 -0.09 -13.99 24.81
CA PRO A 92 0.92 -13.90 23.76
C PRO A 92 1.92 -12.78 24.07
N PRO A 93 3.21 -12.95 23.70
CA PRO A 93 4.21 -11.90 23.88
C PRO A 93 3.84 -10.62 23.10
N ASP A 94 4.47 -9.50 23.43
CA ASP A 94 4.27 -8.26 22.69
C ASP A 94 4.60 -8.44 21.20
N TYR A 95 3.91 -7.70 20.33
CA TYR A 95 4.12 -7.76 18.89
C TYR A 95 4.12 -6.39 18.25
N ASN A 96 5.30 -6.01 17.78
CA ASN A 96 5.56 -4.74 17.14
C ASN A 96 5.35 -4.88 15.64
N ASN A 97 4.20 -4.38 15.16
CA ASN A 97 3.87 -4.35 13.75
C ASN A 97 4.95 -3.60 12.95
N GLY A 98 5.40 -4.20 11.85
CA GLY A 98 6.35 -3.56 10.95
C GLY A 98 7.82 -3.82 11.27
N ALA A 99 8.15 -4.81 12.11
CA ALA A 99 9.50 -5.31 12.25
C ALA A 99 10.10 -5.62 10.87
N LEU A 100 11.08 -4.79 10.45
CA LEU A 100 11.73 -4.90 9.14
C LEU A 100 12.58 -6.18 9.07
N PHE A 101 13.10 -6.49 7.88
CA PHE A 101 13.97 -7.66 7.69
C PHE A 101 15.12 -7.65 8.71
N GLY A 102 15.27 -8.75 9.45
CA GLY A 102 16.33 -8.94 10.45
C GLY A 102 16.01 -8.47 11.87
N PHE A 103 14.85 -7.87 12.13
CA PHE A 103 14.42 -7.47 13.48
C PHE A 103 13.49 -8.49 14.13
N ASP A 104 13.64 -8.65 15.44
CA ASP A 104 12.74 -9.42 16.28
C ASP A 104 11.40 -8.67 16.42
N PRO A 105 10.25 -9.27 16.06
CA PRO A 105 8.96 -8.62 16.20
C PRO A 105 8.51 -8.43 17.66
N GLU A 106 9.10 -9.11 18.63
CA GLU A 106 8.73 -8.99 20.05
C GLU A 106 9.40 -7.79 20.72
N ILE A 107 10.43 -7.22 20.09
CA ILE A 107 11.20 -6.10 20.63
C ILE A 107 10.91 -4.83 19.80
N PRO A 108 10.67 -3.67 20.44
CA PRO A 108 10.54 -2.40 19.71
C PRO A 108 11.76 -2.10 18.83
N ALA A 109 11.54 -1.47 17.67
CA ALA A 109 12.62 -1.23 16.70
C ALA A 109 13.73 -0.32 17.26
N ASP A 110 13.36 0.65 18.10
CA ASP A 110 14.25 1.57 18.81
C ASP A 110 15.11 0.92 19.90
N GLU A 111 14.71 -0.24 20.40
CA GLU A 111 15.52 -1.04 21.34
C GLU A 111 16.51 -1.95 20.62
N GLN A 112 16.28 -2.25 19.35
CA GLN A 112 17.14 -3.13 18.54
C GLN A 112 18.17 -2.36 17.70
N ASP A 113 17.87 -1.11 17.31
CA ASP A 113 18.74 -0.31 16.47
C ASP A 113 18.60 1.19 16.78
N GLU A 114 19.70 1.79 17.22
CA GLU A 114 19.80 3.20 17.63
C GLU A 114 19.41 4.20 16.51
N ARG A 115 19.36 3.77 15.25
CA ARG A 115 18.87 4.60 14.13
C ARG A 115 17.36 4.83 14.19
N TRP A 116 16.61 3.99 14.89
CA TRP A 116 15.18 4.15 15.11
C TRP A 116 14.96 5.07 16.31
N ILE A 117 14.55 6.30 16.02
CA ILE A 117 14.29 7.30 17.06
C ILE A 117 12.79 7.38 17.28
N VAL A 118 12.32 6.86 18.40
CA VAL A 118 10.94 7.07 18.87
C VAL A 118 10.90 8.37 19.68
N SER A 119 10.11 9.33 19.21
CA SER A 119 9.77 10.54 19.96
C SER A 119 8.29 10.52 20.30
N VAL A 120 7.97 10.09 21.52
CA VAL A 120 6.59 10.07 22.03
C VAL A 120 6.14 11.46 22.49
N THR A 121 7.07 12.26 23.00
CA THR A 121 6.81 13.62 23.49
C THR A 121 7.53 14.65 22.62
N PRO A 122 6.82 15.63 22.04
CA PRO A 122 7.47 16.71 21.30
C PRO A 122 8.39 17.51 22.22
N SER A 123 9.54 17.96 21.71
CA SER A 123 10.42 18.84 22.47
C SER A 123 9.70 20.15 22.82
N GLY A 124 10.11 20.81 23.90
CA GLY A 124 9.56 22.13 24.27
C GLY A 124 9.64 23.14 23.12
N GLU A 125 10.76 23.14 22.39
CA GLU A 125 10.95 23.94 21.17
C GLU A 125 9.90 23.64 20.08
N TYR A 126 9.55 22.36 19.89
CA TYR A 126 8.51 21.96 18.94
C TYR A 126 7.11 22.37 19.40
N VAL A 127 6.82 22.32 20.70
CA VAL A 127 5.53 22.78 21.25
C VAL A 127 5.35 24.29 21.07
N ASP A 128 6.44 25.03 21.31
CA ASP A 128 6.46 26.49 21.16
C ASP A 128 6.28 26.88 19.68
N ASN A 129 7.05 26.25 18.78
CA ASN A 129 7.05 26.52 17.34
C ASN A 129 6.73 25.26 16.52
N PRO A 130 5.48 24.78 16.55
CA PRO A 130 5.14 23.55 15.85
C PRO A 130 5.15 23.77 14.35
N ARG A 131 5.62 22.76 13.63
CA ARG A 131 5.51 22.69 12.17
C ARG A 131 4.04 22.54 11.76
N LEU A 132 3.77 22.57 10.45
CA LEU A 132 2.40 22.51 9.90
C LEU A 132 1.52 21.43 10.55
N ALA A 133 2.03 20.21 10.74
CA ALA A 133 1.33 19.12 11.41
C ALA A 133 0.98 19.41 12.89
N GLY A 134 1.91 19.97 13.67
CA GLY A 134 1.67 20.32 15.07
C GLY A 134 0.78 21.57 15.23
N SER A 135 0.72 22.44 14.23
CA SER A 135 -0.17 23.61 14.24
C SER A 135 -1.65 23.22 14.23
N ALA A 136 -1.99 22.03 13.68
CA ALA A 136 -3.33 21.46 13.75
C ALA A 136 -3.78 21.17 15.18
N TRP A 137 -2.85 20.88 16.10
CA TRP A 137 -3.15 20.64 17.52
C TRP A 137 -3.44 21.95 18.28
N LYS A 138 -3.02 23.10 17.73
CA LYS A 138 -3.38 24.43 18.24
C LYS A 138 -4.78 24.88 17.76
N HIS A 139 -5.44 24.10 16.90
CA HIS A 139 -6.75 24.46 16.38
C HIS A 139 -7.83 24.28 17.46
N ILE A 140 -8.36 25.38 17.99
CA ILE A 140 -9.51 25.37 18.89
C ILE A 140 -10.71 24.78 18.14
N GLU A 141 -11.28 23.68 18.64
CA GLU A 141 -12.46 23.06 18.05
C GLU A 141 -13.59 24.10 17.89
N ARG A 142 -14.30 24.05 16.76
CA ARG A 142 -15.39 25.00 16.44
C ARG A 142 -16.42 25.18 17.56
N ARG A 143 -16.63 24.15 18.40
CA ARG A 143 -17.62 24.16 19.50
C ARG A 143 -17.22 25.07 20.67
N HIS A 144 -15.94 25.40 20.81
CA HIS A 144 -15.41 26.31 21.83
C HIS A 144 -15.01 27.66 21.25
N ARG A 145 -15.23 27.85 19.94
CA ARG A 145 -15.07 29.12 19.25
C ARG A 145 -16.31 29.96 19.53
N GLY A 146 -16.49 30.40 20.78
CA GLY A 146 -17.50 31.39 21.12
C GLY A 146 -17.38 32.60 20.18
N ASP A 147 -18.51 33.25 19.89
CA ASP A 147 -18.67 34.34 18.92
C ASP A 147 -17.58 35.43 19.05
N MET A 148 -16.45 35.21 18.39
CA MET A 148 -15.40 36.21 18.22
C MET A 148 -15.46 36.64 16.77
N GLN A 149 -16.20 37.73 16.58
CA GLN A 149 -16.26 38.56 15.38
C GLN A 149 -15.32 39.74 15.59
#